data_AF-A8ZWX6-F1
#
_entry.id   AF-A8ZWX6-F1
#
_cell.length_a   1.000
_cell.length_b   1.000
_cell.length_c   1.000
_cell.angle_alpha   90.00
_cell.angle_beta   90.00
_cell.angle_gamma   90.00
#
_symmetry.space_group_name_H-M   'P 1'
#
loop_
_entity.id
_entity.type
_entity.pdbx_description
1 polymer ?
#
loop_
_entity_poly.entity_id
_entity_poly.type
_entity_poly.pdbx_seq_one_letter_code
_entity_poly.pdbx_strand_id
1 'polypeptide(L)'
;MILTGKTVKQGVVLVAGFAVVVCYGFIFSPFLPGKYGFLGHDYGFTLPQLLDGYVWFKKNGVFPVYWFSPSFCGGIPVFAHPISYFYSVVQLLTFWTGPLPAIGLSFLLFGVLGFWGFYVLMHRACDCSRSVAFLCAVLFLFNGFYWSKVLIGALIYIAFMLIPWVVICLLSTGTRERATYGRGTRNMVAAGLMISYMVYSGTQTLLPAILLSVVITGCLLCFLYPQRFFPISFISRFAGACLIALGLSAAKLSAVLHFVANFPRNHYLLPQIDGMGNLVKVVAGALWGSPMDALAREAMVNTQFFLGRHEFEFGVGPVPFVVLIGAVTVLLFRRLTWRKRTSFVSEHPLLFIATVVLAGIPLALNLYTPEWNAFLKKVPVIGSSSQNVRWFSVYIPALVLLTGVAMERTIPSRRLRSILALAGVAITIFFNMVMDRTYYSLEQSYSGVRVQQAYYAIKQGAIDPKVTHISAPVDNCGRPGAPIYRNDAFIYNHSQMFCYEASFGYGLEMLPFGSLHLGPVMDVANGVFNIKNPVCYVFPGANGCRPGDHFTADQKEAVLAFTHYRPFPFAMPLVQKAANWTTVCCLLCCICLLAADGTLRIWRKLSGIAS
;
A
#
# COMPACT_ATOMS: atom_id res chain seq x y z
N MET A 1 -45.93 3.65 0.43
CA MET A 1 -44.71 3.23 1.17
C MET A 1 -43.90 4.50 1.50
N ILE A 2 -44.22 5.15 2.62
CA ILE A 2 -43.66 6.44 3.00
C ILE A 2 -42.27 6.18 3.62
N LEU A 3 -41.22 6.40 2.84
CA LEU A 3 -39.84 6.37 3.33
C LEU A 3 -39.70 7.43 4.44
N THR A 4 -39.43 6.99 5.67
CA THR A 4 -39.17 7.88 6.80
C THR A 4 -38.05 8.89 6.46
N GLY A 5 -38.05 10.09 7.07
CA GLY A 5 -37.04 11.11 6.80
C GLY A 5 -35.59 10.70 7.10
N LYS A 6 -35.36 9.63 7.87
CA LYS A 6 -34.03 9.02 8.06
C LYS A 6 -33.58 8.23 6.83
N THR A 7 -34.46 7.41 6.24
CA THR A 7 -34.18 6.62 5.04
C THR A 7 -33.92 7.49 3.82
N VAL A 8 -34.69 8.56 3.62
CA VAL A 8 -34.48 9.51 2.50
C VAL A 8 -33.09 10.15 2.58
N LYS A 9 -32.70 10.63 3.76
CA LYS A 9 -31.40 11.29 3.93
C LYS A 9 -30.20 10.32 3.90
N GLN A 10 -30.42 9.01 4.07
CA GLN A 10 -29.39 7.99 3.83
C GLN A 10 -29.24 7.71 2.34
N GLY A 11 -30.35 7.62 1.60
CA GLY A 11 -30.36 7.49 0.14
C GLY A 11 -29.60 8.62 -0.56
N VAL A 12 -29.80 9.88 -0.11
CA VAL A 12 -29.08 11.04 -0.68
C VAL A 12 -27.56 10.91 -0.55
N VAL A 13 -27.06 10.46 0.60
CA VAL A 13 -25.60 10.30 0.80
C VAL A 13 -25.04 9.20 -0.09
N LEU A 14 -25.77 8.09 -0.27
CA LEU A 14 -25.37 6.99 -1.14
C LEU A 14 -25.30 7.45 -2.61
N VAL A 15 -26.35 8.14 -3.09
CA VAL A 15 -26.39 8.66 -4.47
C VAL A 15 -25.29 9.70 -4.71
N ALA A 16 -25.12 10.65 -3.78
CA ALA A 16 -24.04 11.64 -3.88
C ALA A 16 -22.65 10.99 -3.83
N GLY A 17 -22.46 9.98 -2.96
CA GLY A 17 -21.21 9.24 -2.85
C GLY A 17 -20.90 8.49 -4.14
N PHE A 18 -21.90 7.83 -4.74
CA PHE A 18 -21.76 7.19 -6.05
C PHE A 18 -21.39 8.20 -7.13
N ALA A 19 -22.07 9.36 -7.19
CA ALA A 19 -21.75 10.41 -8.15
C ALA A 19 -20.30 10.92 -8.00
N VAL A 20 -19.82 11.10 -6.76
CA VAL A 20 -18.42 11.48 -6.49
C VAL A 20 -17.44 10.42 -6.99
N VAL A 21 -17.72 9.13 -6.75
CA VAL A 21 -16.85 8.03 -7.22
C VAL A 21 -16.84 7.96 -8.75
N VAL A 22 -17.98 8.22 -9.39
CA VAL A 22 -18.07 8.33 -10.86
C VAL A 22 -17.23 9.50 -11.36
N CYS A 23 -17.36 10.70 -10.75
CA CYS A 23 -16.51 11.85 -11.07
C CYS A 23 -15.02 11.54 -10.87
N TYR A 24 -14.67 10.82 -9.81
CA TYR A 24 -13.31 10.38 -9.54
C TYR A 24 -12.79 9.47 -10.67
N GLY A 25 -13.59 8.49 -11.10
CA GLY A 25 -13.29 7.67 -12.28
C GLY A 25 -13.09 8.51 -13.54
N PHE A 26 -13.98 9.46 -13.83
CA PHE A 26 -13.85 10.35 -14.98
C PHE A 26 -12.57 11.20 -14.96
N ILE A 27 -12.10 11.61 -13.78
CA ILE A 27 -10.89 12.43 -13.64
C ILE A 27 -9.61 11.60 -13.85
N PHE A 28 -9.56 10.37 -13.34
CA PHE A 28 -8.31 9.60 -13.26
C PHE A 28 -8.23 8.40 -14.22
N SER A 29 -9.34 7.75 -14.57
CA SER A 29 -9.35 6.62 -15.51
C SER A 29 -8.83 6.95 -16.92
N PRO A 30 -8.94 8.18 -17.47
CA PRO A 30 -8.33 8.53 -18.75
C PRO A 30 -6.79 8.43 -18.79
N PHE A 31 -6.14 8.19 -17.65
CA PHE A 31 -4.69 7.98 -17.53
C PHE A 31 -4.34 6.49 -17.31
N LEU A 32 -5.33 5.59 -17.37
CA LEU A 32 -5.16 4.17 -17.10
C LEU A 32 -5.95 3.28 -18.10
N PRO A 33 -5.47 3.10 -19.35
CA PRO A 33 -4.30 3.74 -19.95
C PRO A 33 -4.56 5.17 -20.44
N GLY A 34 -3.49 5.92 -20.69
CA GLY A 34 -3.55 7.26 -21.28
C GLY A 34 -4.15 7.27 -22.69
N LYS A 35 -4.46 8.47 -23.22
CA LYS A 35 -5.00 8.67 -24.58
C LYS A 35 -4.20 7.96 -25.69
N TYR A 36 -2.88 7.82 -25.50
CA TYR A 36 -1.99 7.16 -26.46
C TYR A 36 -1.81 5.65 -26.20
N GLY A 37 -2.55 5.07 -25.26
CA GLY A 37 -2.44 3.65 -24.88
C GLY A 37 -1.26 3.34 -23.97
N PHE A 38 -0.54 4.35 -23.49
CA PHE A 38 0.59 4.20 -22.56
C PHE A 38 0.17 4.26 -21.10
N LEU A 39 0.98 3.64 -20.26
CA LEU A 39 0.83 3.44 -18.83
C LEU A 39 2.10 3.89 -18.09
N GLY A 40 1.91 4.16 -16.81
CA GLY A 40 2.94 4.29 -15.78
C GLY A 40 4.13 3.36 -15.96
N HIS A 41 5.34 3.84 -15.69
CA HIS A 41 6.53 3.04 -15.96
C HIS A 41 6.66 1.78 -15.10
N ASP A 42 6.15 1.79 -13.87
CA ASP A 42 6.14 0.62 -13.00
C ASP A 42 5.15 -0.47 -13.46
N TYR A 43 4.31 -0.19 -14.47
CA TYR A 43 3.53 -1.25 -15.11
C TYR A 43 4.38 -2.21 -15.93
N GLY A 44 5.60 -1.81 -16.35
CA GLY A 44 6.57 -2.73 -16.94
C GLY A 44 7.06 -3.81 -15.95
N PHE A 45 6.93 -3.55 -14.65
CA PHE A 45 7.08 -4.56 -13.60
C PHE A 45 5.74 -5.25 -13.30
N THR A 46 4.68 -4.44 -13.14
CA THR A 46 3.45 -4.88 -12.50
C THR A 46 2.56 -5.76 -13.37
N LEU A 47 2.38 -5.39 -14.64
CA LEU A 47 1.49 -6.13 -15.55
C LEU A 47 2.03 -7.53 -15.87
N PRO A 48 3.32 -7.70 -16.22
CA PRO A 48 3.91 -9.03 -16.43
C PRO A 48 3.76 -9.95 -15.23
N GLN A 49 3.97 -9.43 -14.02
CA GLN A 49 3.79 -10.19 -12.79
C GLN A 49 2.34 -10.60 -12.55
N LEU A 50 1.33 -9.74 -12.77
CA LEU A 50 -0.07 -10.16 -12.65
C LEU A 50 -0.42 -11.33 -13.58
N LEU A 51 0.12 -11.32 -14.80
CA LEU A 51 -0.05 -12.40 -15.76
C LEU A 51 0.73 -13.66 -15.35
N ASP A 52 1.97 -13.51 -14.90
CA ASP A 52 2.79 -14.61 -14.35
C ASP A 52 2.07 -15.32 -13.19
N GLY A 53 1.43 -14.57 -12.30
CA GLY A 53 0.59 -15.12 -11.23
C GLY A 53 -0.63 -15.85 -11.77
N TYR A 54 -1.28 -15.30 -12.79
CA TYR A 54 -2.39 -15.99 -13.45
C TYR A 54 -1.96 -17.34 -14.04
N VAL A 55 -0.80 -17.40 -14.69
CA VAL A 55 -0.24 -18.65 -15.22
C VAL A 55 -0.01 -19.68 -14.10
N TRP A 56 0.62 -19.28 -13.01
CA TRP A 56 0.86 -20.16 -11.87
C TRP A 56 -0.44 -20.73 -11.29
N PHE A 57 -1.42 -19.87 -10.98
CA PHE A 57 -2.67 -20.29 -10.37
C PHE A 57 -3.56 -21.09 -11.32
N LYS A 58 -3.50 -20.81 -12.63
CA LYS A 58 -4.19 -21.62 -13.64
C LYS A 58 -3.67 -23.06 -13.67
N LYS A 59 -2.35 -23.26 -13.46
CA LYS A 59 -1.71 -24.59 -13.51
C LYS A 59 -1.80 -25.37 -12.20
N ASN A 60 -1.75 -24.68 -11.06
CA ASN A 60 -1.60 -25.33 -9.75
C ASN A 60 -2.82 -25.18 -8.83
N GLY A 61 -3.80 -24.35 -9.20
CA GLY A 61 -4.88 -23.96 -8.29
C GLY A 61 -4.41 -23.01 -7.19
N VAL A 62 -5.33 -22.63 -6.29
CA VAL A 62 -5.11 -21.56 -5.29
C VAL A 62 -4.46 -22.00 -3.99
N PHE A 63 -4.35 -23.31 -3.75
CA PHE A 63 -3.84 -23.85 -2.48
C PHE A 63 -2.30 -23.93 -2.43
N PRO A 64 -1.59 -24.36 -3.50
CA PRO A 64 -0.13 -24.35 -3.49
C PRO A 64 0.43 -22.94 -3.39
N VAL A 65 1.42 -22.76 -2.50
CA VAL A 65 2.09 -21.48 -2.31
C VAL A 65 2.93 -21.17 -3.54
N TYR A 66 2.78 -19.96 -4.09
CA TYR A 66 3.57 -19.51 -5.23
C TYR A 66 4.98 -19.09 -4.79
N TRP A 67 5.88 -20.05 -4.62
CA TRP A 67 7.22 -19.78 -4.07
C TRP A 67 8.15 -19.06 -5.04
N PHE A 68 8.16 -19.47 -6.31
CA PHE A 68 9.18 -19.06 -7.27
C PHE A 68 8.59 -18.95 -8.68
N SER A 69 9.07 -17.97 -9.47
CA SER A 69 8.70 -17.79 -10.88
C SER A 69 9.93 -18.01 -11.77
N PRO A 70 9.82 -18.76 -12.88
CA PRO A 70 10.88 -18.88 -13.88
C PRO A 70 10.97 -17.67 -14.82
N SER A 71 9.97 -16.79 -14.83
CA SER A 71 9.73 -15.79 -15.89
C SER A 71 10.73 -14.64 -15.95
N PHE A 72 11.40 -14.34 -14.83
CA PHE A 72 12.22 -13.14 -14.70
C PHE A 72 13.61 -13.50 -14.17
N CYS A 73 14.66 -12.86 -14.69
CA CYS A 73 16.05 -13.01 -14.24
C CYS A 73 16.58 -14.46 -14.19
N GLY A 74 16.09 -15.35 -15.06
CA GLY A 74 16.41 -16.77 -15.02
C GLY A 74 15.80 -17.52 -13.84
N GLY A 75 14.91 -16.89 -13.08
CA GLY A 75 14.24 -17.43 -11.91
C GLY A 75 14.31 -16.46 -10.73
N ILE A 76 13.17 -16.13 -10.11
CA ILE A 76 13.11 -15.27 -8.92
C ILE A 76 12.24 -15.85 -7.81
N PRO A 77 12.50 -15.49 -6.54
CA PRO A 77 11.56 -15.72 -5.46
C PRO A 77 10.32 -14.83 -5.62
N VAL A 78 9.17 -15.44 -5.37
CA VAL A 78 7.85 -14.80 -5.42
C VAL A 78 7.25 -14.68 -4.03
N PHE A 79 7.14 -15.80 -3.30
CA PHE A 79 6.62 -15.77 -1.93
C PHE A 79 7.57 -15.04 -0.98
N ALA A 80 8.88 -15.13 -1.17
CA ALA A 80 9.83 -14.37 -0.36
C ALA A 80 9.99 -12.89 -0.82
N HIS A 81 9.30 -12.48 -1.89
CA HIS A 81 9.45 -11.14 -2.43
C HIS A 81 8.68 -10.08 -1.62
N PRO A 82 9.31 -8.99 -1.17
CA PRO A 82 8.68 -8.02 -0.26
C PRO A 82 7.57 -7.17 -0.91
N ILE A 83 7.67 -6.96 -2.22
CA ILE A 83 6.70 -6.15 -3.00
C ILE A 83 5.81 -7.00 -3.91
N SER A 84 5.76 -8.31 -3.68
CA SER A 84 4.85 -9.22 -4.38
C SER A 84 3.40 -9.00 -3.93
N TYR A 85 2.48 -8.93 -4.90
CA TYR A 85 1.04 -8.71 -4.69
C TYR A 85 0.19 -9.88 -5.20
N PHE A 86 0.75 -11.09 -5.28
CA PHE A 86 0.01 -12.28 -5.73
C PHE A 86 -1.14 -12.67 -4.77
N TYR A 87 -1.00 -12.36 -3.49
CA TYR A 87 -2.08 -12.49 -2.51
C TYR A 87 -2.76 -11.14 -2.27
N SER A 88 -3.21 -10.51 -3.35
CA SER A 88 -3.92 -9.22 -3.33
C SER A 88 -5.25 -9.28 -4.06
N VAL A 89 -6.10 -8.28 -3.82
CA VAL A 89 -7.35 -8.10 -4.57
C VAL A 89 -7.09 -7.86 -6.06
N VAL A 90 -5.97 -7.24 -6.43
CA VAL A 90 -5.62 -7.00 -7.83
C VAL A 90 -5.39 -8.33 -8.55
N GLN A 91 -4.59 -9.22 -7.96
CA GLN A 91 -4.34 -10.56 -8.52
C GLN A 91 -5.62 -11.38 -8.60
N LEU A 92 -6.46 -11.29 -7.57
CA LEU A 92 -7.75 -11.97 -7.54
C LEU A 92 -8.63 -11.51 -8.72
N LEU A 93 -8.75 -10.19 -8.94
CA LEU A 93 -9.52 -9.64 -10.05
C LEU A 93 -8.95 -10.01 -11.43
N THR A 94 -7.63 -10.12 -11.57
CA THR A 94 -6.97 -10.56 -12.81
C THR A 94 -7.50 -11.90 -13.31
N PHE A 95 -7.89 -12.80 -12.41
CA PHE A 95 -8.41 -14.12 -12.80
C PHE A 95 -9.68 -14.01 -13.67
N TRP A 96 -10.55 -13.02 -13.42
CA TRP A 96 -11.79 -12.86 -14.17
C TRP A 96 -11.67 -11.89 -15.34
N THR A 97 -11.02 -10.75 -15.14
CA THR A 97 -11.06 -9.63 -16.09
C THR A 97 -9.77 -9.43 -16.88
N GLY A 98 -8.71 -10.13 -16.50
CA GLY A 98 -7.36 -9.89 -17.02
C GLY A 98 -6.64 -8.73 -16.34
N PRO A 99 -5.33 -8.58 -16.58
CA PRO A 99 -4.46 -7.70 -15.79
C PRO A 99 -4.87 -6.22 -15.83
N LEU A 100 -5.11 -5.66 -17.02
CA LEU A 100 -5.37 -4.23 -17.15
C LEU A 100 -6.72 -3.79 -16.53
N PRO A 101 -7.86 -4.46 -16.83
CA PRO A 101 -9.12 -4.12 -16.16
C PRO A 101 -9.09 -4.36 -14.65
N ALA A 102 -8.35 -5.37 -14.17
CA ALA A 102 -8.23 -5.66 -12.74
C ALA A 102 -7.60 -4.50 -11.96
N ILE A 103 -6.65 -3.79 -12.57
CA ILE A 103 -6.03 -2.59 -11.99
C ILE A 103 -7.08 -1.48 -11.84
N GLY A 104 -7.82 -1.17 -12.91
CA GLY A 104 -8.86 -0.14 -12.88
C GLY A 104 -9.97 -0.45 -11.87
N LEU A 105 -10.41 -1.70 -11.79
CA LEU A 105 -11.40 -2.15 -10.81
C LEU A 105 -10.86 -2.06 -9.37
N SER A 106 -9.61 -2.46 -9.14
CA SER A 106 -8.97 -2.34 -7.83
C SER A 106 -8.83 -0.88 -7.40
N PHE A 107 -8.49 0.01 -8.34
CA PHE A 107 -8.40 1.44 -8.08
C PHE A 107 -9.74 2.04 -7.65
N LEU A 108 -10.83 1.71 -8.34
CA LEU A 108 -12.15 2.20 -7.93
C LEU A 108 -12.61 1.55 -6.62
N LEU A 109 -12.36 0.25 -6.42
CA LEU A 109 -12.75 -0.46 -5.21
C LEU A 109 -12.06 0.10 -3.96
N PHE A 110 -10.73 0.27 -3.98
CA PHE A 110 -10.01 0.84 -2.84
C PHE A 110 -10.33 2.32 -2.64
N GLY A 111 -10.62 3.07 -3.71
CA GLY A 111 -11.18 4.41 -3.62
C GLY A 111 -12.52 4.43 -2.85
N VAL A 112 -13.46 3.55 -3.22
CA VAL A 112 -14.76 3.38 -2.53
C VAL A 112 -14.56 3.00 -1.07
N LEU A 113 -13.65 2.06 -0.78
CA LEU A 113 -13.33 1.66 0.60
C LEU A 113 -12.77 2.84 1.40
N GLY A 114 -11.84 3.63 0.85
CA GLY A 114 -11.30 4.79 1.54
C GLY A 114 -12.34 5.88 1.76
N PHE A 115 -13.17 6.19 0.76
CA PHE A 115 -14.27 7.14 0.85
C PHE A 115 -15.23 6.76 1.99
N TRP A 116 -15.77 5.54 1.97
CA TRP A 116 -16.73 5.11 2.99
C TRP A 116 -16.08 4.94 4.36
N GLY A 117 -14.82 4.48 4.41
CA GLY A 117 -14.07 4.38 5.65
C GLY A 117 -13.96 5.73 6.34
N PHE A 118 -13.55 6.77 5.62
CA PHE A 118 -13.45 8.12 6.17
C PHE A 118 -14.81 8.74 6.50
N TYR A 119 -15.83 8.52 5.66
CA TYR A 119 -17.19 8.95 5.95
C TYR A 119 -17.69 8.37 7.29
N VAL A 120 -17.53 7.05 7.48
CA VAL A 120 -17.96 6.35 8.69
C VAL A 120 -17.14 6.79 9.90
N LEU A 121 -15.83 6.97 9.75
CA LEU A 121 -14.95 7.45 10.81
C LEU A 121 -15.41 8.82 11.31
N MET A 122 -15.59 9.78 10.40
CA MET A 122 -16.01 11.13 10.78
C MET A 122 -17.45 11.18 11.31
N HIS A 123 -18.37 10.42 10.71
CA HIS A 123 -19.77 10.46 11.13
C HIS A 123 -20.02 9.74 12.45
N ARG A 124 -19.34 8.60 12.71
CA ARG A 124 -19.59 7.77 13.90
C ARG A 124 -18.61 8.01 15.03
N ALA A 125 -17.34 8.28 14.75
CA ALA A 125 -16.36 8.50 15.81
C ALA A 125 -16.32 9.97 16.24
N CYS A 126 -16.34 10.89 15.28
CA CYS A 126 -16.22 12.33 15.54
C CYS A 126 -17.57 13.05 15.73
N ASP A 127 -18.71 12.36 15.51
CA ASP A 127 -20.06 12.94 15.46
C ASP A 127 -20.22 14.10 14.48
N CYS A 128 -19.42 14.12 13.42
CA CYS A 128 -19.53 15.17 12.41
C CYS A 128 -20.88 15.07 11.71
N SER A 129 -21.44 16.25 11.40
CA SER A 129 -22.59 16.37 10.51
C SER A 129 -22.32 15.65 9.18
N ARG A 130 -23.38 15.11 8.57
CA ARG A 130 -23.26 14.29 7.34
C ARG A 130 -22.53 15.02 6.22
N SER A 131 -22.72 16.34 6.10
CA SER A 131 -22.05 17.17 5.10
C SER A 131 -20.54 17.27 5.36
N VAL A 132 -20.12 17.44 6.62
CA VAL A 132 -18.70 17.49 6.99
C VAL A 132 -18.05 16.12 6.84
N ALA A 133 -18.72 15.05 7.27
CA ALA A 133 -18.25 13.69 7.07
C ALA A 133 -18.10 13.34 5.58
N PHE A 134 -19.04 13.81 4.75
CA PHE A 134 -18.97 13.66 3.29
C PHE A 134 -17.80 14.45 2.70
N LEU A 135 -17.57 15.71 3.12
CA LEU A 135 -16.40 16.48 2.71
C LEU A 135 -15.09 15.73 3.04
N CYS A 136 -14.92 15.25 4.26
CA CYS A 136 -13.73 14.49 4.65
C CYS A 136 -13.53 13.22 3.81
N ALA A 137 -14.62 12.52 3.47
CA ALA A 137 -14.56 11.36 2.59
C ALA A 137 -14.09 11.74 1.17
N VAL A 138 -14.55 12.87 0.63
CA VAL A 138 -14.08 13.40 -0.67
C VAL A 138 -12.61 13.81 -0.59
N LEU A 139 -12.19 14.52 0.47
CA LEU A 139 -10.80 14.92 0.66
C LEU A 139 -9.85 13.73 0.73
N PHE A 140 -10.25 12.66 1.44
CA PHE A 140 -9.45 11.44 1.49
C PHE A 140 -9.47 10.68 0.17
N LEU A 141 -10.60 10.58 -0.54
CA LEU A 141 -10.66 9.92 -1.85
C LEU A 141 -9.72 10.58 -2.87
N PHE A 142 -9.69 11.92 -2.89
CA PHE A 142 -8.91 12.72 -3.82
C PHE A 142 -7.46 13.00 -3.37
N ASN A 143 -6.95 12.29 -2.37
CA ASN A 143 -5.58 12.49 -1.92
C ASN A 143 -4.54 12.16 -3.01
N GLY A 144 -3.55 13.04 -3.19
CA GLY A 144 -2.47 12.93 -4.18
C GLY A 144 -1.75 11.59 -4.14
N PHE A 145 -1.50 11.07 -2.94
CA PHE A 145 -0.69 9.87 -2.75
C PHE A 145 -1.34 8.63 -3.34
N TYR A 146 -2.66 8.51 -3.25
CA TYR A 146 -3.34 7.32 -3.70
C TYR A 146 -3.40 7.22 -5.24
N TRP A 147 -3.94 8.24 -5.90
CA TRP A 147 -4.15 8.16 -7.35
C TRP A 147 -2.82 8.21 -8.13
N SER A 148 -1.85 9.03 -7.71
CA SER A 148 -0.55 9.17 -8.40
C SER A 148 0.22 7.85 -8.47
N LYS A 149 0.25 7.11 -7.36
CA LYS A 149 0.91 5.80 -7.25
C LYS A 149 0.23 4.73 -8.09
N VAL A 150 -1.09 4.78 -8.20
CA VAL A 150 -1.79 3.90 -9.14
C VAL A 150 -1.48 4.28 -10.58
N LEU A 151 -1.50 5.56 -10.96
CA LEU A 151 -1.21 5.96 -12.33
C LEU A 151 0.21 5.60 -12.78
N ILE A 152 1.20 5.65 -11.88
CA ILE A 152 2.58 5.28 -12.21
C ILE A 152 2.84 3.75 -12.23
N GLY A 153 1.96 2.96 -11.61
CA GLY A 153 2.07 1.49 -11.53
C GLY A 153 2.53 0.94 -10.18
N ALA A 154 2.70 1.78 -9.16
CA ALA A 154 3.07 1.40 -7.80
C ALA A 154 1.86 0.87 -6.99
N LEU A 155 1.22 -0.20 -7.47
CA LEU A 155 -0.02 -0.77 -6.89
C LEU A 155 0.13 -1.31 -5.48
N ILE A 156 1.35 -1.57 -5.02
CA ILE A 156 1.63 -1.98 -3.65
C ILE A 156 1.13 -0.97 -2.61
N TYR A 157 0.78 0.26 -3.00
CA TYR A 157 0.28 1.31 -2.10
C TYR A 157 -1.24 1.45 -2.05
N ILE A 158 -2.02 0.66 -2.81
CA ILE A 158 -3.50 0.79 -2.80
C ILE A 158 -4.12 0.52 -1.43
N ALA A 159 -3.47 -0.34 -0.62
CA ALA A 159 -3.92 -0.69 0.72
C ALA A 159 -3.89 0.50 1.70
N PHE A 160 -3.25 1.62 1.34
CA PHE A 160 -3.30 2.88 2.09
C PHE A 160 -4.74 3.33 2.37
N MET A 161 -5.68 3.05 1.46
CA MET A 161 -7.09 3.41 1.61
C MET A 161 -7.82 2.62 2.71
N LEU A 162 -7.19 1.62 3.33
CA LEU A 162 -7.74 0.86 4.45
C LEU A 162 -7.47 1.48 5.83
N ILE A 163 -6.59 2.49 5.92
CA ILE A 163 -6.28 3.20 7.18
C ILE A 163 -7.53 3.56 8.01
N PRO A 164 -8.57 4.23 7.45
CA PRO A 164 -9.74 4.58 8.25
C PRO A 164 -10.47 3.37 8.83
N TRP A 165 -10.52 2.24 8.11
CA TRP A 165 -11.16 1.01 8.60
C TRP A 165 -10.36 0.37 9.73
N VAL A 166 -9.04 0.37 9.63
CA VAL A 166 -8.16 -0.07 10.72
C VAL A 166 -8.41 0.80 11.96
N VAL A 167 -8.39 2.13 11.83
CA VAL A 167 -8.67 3.06 12.94
C VAL A 167 -10.05 2.81 13.54
N ILE A 168 -11.11 2.68 12.72
CA ILE A 168 -12.48 2.39 13.20
C ILE A 168 -12.53 1.10 14.04
N CYS A 169 -11.86 0.03 13.60
CA CYS A 169 -11.85 -1.24 14.32
C CYS A 169 -11.15 -1.11 15.69
N LEU A 170 -10.08 -0.31 15.75
CA LEU A 170 -9.29 -0.15 16.96
C LEU A 170 -9.95 0.76 18.00
N LEU A 171 -10.79 1.70 17.58
CA LEU A 171 -11.53 2.57 18.50
C LEU A 171 -12.59 1.79 19.29
N SER A 172 -12.66 2.05 20.59
CA SER A 172 -13.68 1.52 21.50
C SER A 172 -14.60 2.64 21.97
N THR A 173 -15.91 2.50 21.83
CA THR A 173 -16.86 3.48 22.42
C THR A 173 -17.08 3.12 23.88
N GLY A 174 -16.49 3.88 24.79
CA GLY A 174 -16.37 3.53 26.20
C GLY A 174 -17.55 3.85 27.12
N THR A 175 -18.65 4.46 26.67
CA THR A 175 -19.60 5.10 27.61
C THR A 175 -21.07 4.65 27.55
N ARG A 176 -21.44 3.58 26.83
CA ARG A 176 -22.84 3.07 26.94
C ARG A 176 -23.09 1.60 26.68
N GLU A 177 -22.13 0.86 26.15
CA GLU A 177 -22.24 -0.60 26.06
C GLU A 177 -21.24 -1.19 27.04
N ARG A 178 -21.74 -1.85 28.10
CA ARG A 178 -20.98 -2.88 28.81
C ARG A 178 -20.24 -3.69 27.75
N ALA A 179 -18.92 -3.69 27.82
CA ALA A 179 -18.06 -4.42 26.93
C ALA A 179 -18.49 -5.90 26.88
N THR A 180 -19.33 -6.26 25.92
CA THR A 180 -19.41 -7.65 25.49
C THR A 180 -18.05 -7.96 24.89
N TYR A 181 -17.24 -8.67 25.66
CA TYR A 181 -15.86 -9.09 25.36
C TYR A 181 -15.66 -9.49 23.88
N GLY A 182 -16.67 -10.13 23.26
CA GLY A 182 -16.69 -10.52 21.84
C GLY A 182 -16.61 -9.39 20.78
N ARG A 183 -17.20 -8.20 21.02
CA ARG A 183 -17.12 -7.09 20.04
C ARG A 183 -15.69 -6.52 19.93
N GLY A 184 -14.93 -6.50 21.03
CA GLY A 184 -13.54 -6.04 21.03
C GLY A 184 -12.62 -6.99 20.27
N THR A 185 -12.72 -8.28 20.54
CA THR A 185 -11.91 -9.33 19.89
C THR A 185 -12.15 -9.37 18.38
N ARG A 186 -13.42 -9.33 17.93
CA ARG A 186 -13.74 -9.33 16.50
C ARG A 186 -13.10 -8.15 15.77
N ASN A 187 -13.18 -6.96 16.35
CA ASN A 187 -12.61 -5.78 15.71
C ASN A 187 -11.08 -5.84 15.68
N MET A 188 -10.44 -6.38 16.71
CA MET A 188 -8.99 -6.65 16.71
C MET A 188 -8.60 -7.65 15.61
N VAL A 189 -9.35 -8.75 15.46
CA VAL A 189 -9.14 -9.73 14.38
C VAL A 189 -9.32 -9.08 13.01
N ALA A 190 -10.36 -8.26 12.81
CA ALA A 190 -10.57 -7.53 11.57
C ALA A 190 -9.41 -6.55 11.25
N ALA A 191 -8.93 -5.81 12.25
CA ALA A 191 -7.76 -4.95 12.10
C ALA A 191 -6.49 -5.75 11.77
N GLY A 192 -6.26 -6.88 12.45
CA GLY A 192 -5.15 -7.78 12.18
C GLY A 192 -5.19 -8.40 10.79
N LEU A 193 -6.37 -8.77 10.28
CA LEU A 193 -6.57 -9.25 8.91
C LEU A 193 -6.25 -8.16 7.88
N MET A 194 -6.68 -6.91 8.10
CA MET A 194 -6.35 -5.80 7.21
C MET A 194 -4.86 -5.47 7.19
N ILE A 195 -4.19 -5.51 8.35
CA ILE A 195 -2.73 -5.32 8.44
C ILE A 195 -2.00 -6.49 7.78
N SER A 196 -2.46 -7.73 7.98
CA SER A 196 -1.89 -8.91 7.30
C SER A 196 -2.08 -8.81 5.79
N TYR A 197 -3.25 -8.37 5.30
CA TYR A 197 -3.46 -8.09 3.89
C TYR A 197 -2.41 -7.12 3.33
N MET A 198 -2.08 -6.03 4.05
CA MET A 198 -1.01 -5.09 3.63
C MET A 198 0.36 -5.77 3.48
N VAL A 199 0.67 -6.79 4.30
CA VAL A 199 1.91 -7.58 4.19
C VAL A 199 1.89 -8.45 2.94
N TYR A 200 0.76 -9.09 2.65
CA TYR A 200 0.58 -10.01 1.51
C TYR A 200 0.35 -9.29 0.17
N SER A 201 -0.10 -8.04 0.19
CA SER A 201 -0.30 -7.19 -0.98
C SER A 201 0.93 -6.37 -1.38
N GLY A 202 2.10 -6.67 -0.80
CA GLY A 202 3.38 -6.03 -1.17
C GLY A 202 3.62 -4.65 -0.54
N THR A 203 2.77 -4.19 0.38
CA THR A 203 2.87 -2.86 1.02
C THR A 203 3.97 -2.79 2.09
N GLN A 204 4.81 -3.82 2.21
CA GLN A 204 5.76 -3.99 3.32
C GLN A 204 6.73 -2.81 3.48
N THR A 205 7.19 -2.22 2.38
CA THR A 205 8.11 -1.07 2.40
C THR A 205 7.49 0.20 2.99
N LEU A 206 6.17 0.37 2.88
CA LEU A 206 5.43 1.52 3.43
C LEU A 206 4.64 1.17 4.70
N LEU A 207 4.56 -0.10 5.07
CA LEU A 207 3.79 -0.56 6.22
C LEU A 207 4.15 0.20 7.50
N PRO A 208 5.42 0.49 7.84
CA PRO A 208 5.75 1.32 9.00
C PRO A 208 5.10 2.71 8.97
N ALA A 209 5.08 3.38 7.82
CA ALA A 209 4.44 4.68 7.66
C ALA A 209 2.91 4.57 7.79
N ILE A 210 2.29 3.53 7.23
CA ILE A 210 0.86 3.28 7.37
C ILE A 210 0.49 3.05 8.85
N LEU A 211 1.25 2.22 9.56
CA LEU A 211 1.04 1.95 10.98
C LEU A 211 1.23 3.22 11.81
N LEU A 212 2.24 4.04 11.51
CA LEU A 212 2.43 5.35 12.14
C LEU A 212 1.22 6.27 11.90
N SER A 213 0.68 6.29 10.69
CA SER A 213 -0.52 7.07 10.35
C SER A 213 -1.77 6.61 11.12
N VAL A 214 -1.94 5.29 11.28
CA VAL A 214 -3.01 4.71 12.13
C VAL A 214 -2.86 5.16 13.58
N VAL A 215 -1.65 5.08 14.14
CA VAL A 215 -1.37 5.49 15.53
C VAL A 215 -1.61 6.99 15.72
N ILE A 216 -1.07 7.84 14.85
CA ILE A 216 -1.28 9.30 14.94
C ILE A 216 -2.78 9.64 14.84
N THR A 217 -3.50 9.05 13.89
CA THR A 217 -4.94 9.31 13.71
C THR A 217 -5.74 8.86 14.94
N GLY A 218 -5.43 7.69 15.51
CA GLY A 218 -6.08 7.20 16.72
C GLY A 218 -5.75 8.02 17.96
N CYS A 219 -4.48 8.40 18.15
CA CYS A 219 -4.06 9.27 19.24
C CYS A 219 -4.71 10.66 19.16
N LEU A 220 -4.82 11.24 17.96
CA LEU A 220 -5.58 12.48 17.74
C LEU A 220 -7.04 12.32 18.14
N LEU A 221 -7.68 11.19 17.81
CA LEU A 221 -9.07 10.93 18.21
C LEU A 221 -9.24 10.79 19.73
N CYS A 222 -8.34 10.05 20.39
CA CYS A 222 -8.33 9.96 21.84
C CYS A 222 -8.09 11.33 22.50
N PHE A 223 -7.23 12.17 21.92
CA PHE A 223 -6.98 13.53 22.40
C PHE A 223 -8.19 14.45 22.21
N LEU A 224 -8.85 14.38 21.04
CA LEU A 224 -9.96 15.25 20.67
C LEU A 224 -11.28 14.83 21.34
N TYR A 225 -11.46 13.55 21.66
CA TYR A 225 -12.67 12.97 22.23
C TYR A 225 -12.35 12.05 23.44
N PRO A 226 -11.73 12.57 24.51
CA PRO A 226 -11.26 11.77 25.65
C PRO A 226 -12.40 11.08 26.42
N GLN A 227 -13.60 11.66 26.38
CA GLN A 227 -14.80 11.09 27.00
C GLN A 227 -15.37 9.86 26.24
N ARG A 228 -14.85 9.56 25.05
CA ARG A 228 -15.32 8.46 24.20
C ARG A 228 -14.28 7.38 23.99
N PHE A 229 -13.03 7.79 23.79
CA PHE A 229 -11.94 6.92 23.39
C PHE A 229 -10.79 7.01 24.39
N PHE A 230 -10.41 5.85 24.92
CA PHE A 230 -9.31 5.75 25.88
C PHE A 230 -8.00 5.35 25.19
N PRO A 231 -6.90 6.11 25.38
CA PRO A 231 -5.61 5.82 24.73
C PRO A 231 -5.11 4.40 25.00
N ILE A 232 -5.20 3.93 26.24
CA ILE A 232 -4.72 2.60 26.64
C ILE A 232 -5.52 1.50 25.92
N SER A 233 -6.85 1.67 25.79
CA SER A 233 -7.68 0.73 25.03
C SER A 233 -7.34 0.72 23.54
N PHE A 234 -7.03 1.89 22.96
CA PHE A 234 -6.64 1.97 21.56
C PHE A 234 -5.28 1.29 21.33
N ILE A 235 -4.28 1.62 22.14
CA ILE A 235 -2.91 1.08 22.02
C ILE A 235 -2.89 -0.43 22.26
N SER A 236 -3.60 -0.94 23.26
CA SER A 236 -3.68 -2.39 23.53
C SER A 236 -4.34 -3.16 22.38
N ARG A 237 -5.41 -2.62 21.79
CA ARG A 237 -6.04 -3.21 20.60
C ARG A 237 -5.15 -3.13 19.37
N PHE A 238 -4.43 -2.02 19.19
CA PHE A 238 -3.47 -1.87 18.11
C PHE A 238 -2.34 -2.90 18.24
N ALA A 239 -1.76 -3.03 19.44
CA ALA A 239 -0.75 -4.04 19.73
C ALA A 239 -1.29 -5.46 19.47
N GLY A 240 -2.48 -5.80 19.94
CA GLY A 240 -3.10 -7.10 19.67
C GLY A 240 -3.41 -7.35 18.19
N ALA A 241 -3.84 -6.33 17.44
CA ALA A 241 -4.03 -6.43 16.00
C ALA A 241 -2.70 -6.66 15.26
N CYS A 242 -1.62 -5.98 15.67
CA CYS A 242 -0.29 -6.22 15.16
C CYS A 242 0.22 -7.62 15.48
N LEU A 243 -0.02 -8.15 16.69
CA LEU A 243 0.32 -9.53 17.05
C LEU A 243 -0.42 -10.56 16.18
N ILE A 244 -1.72 -10.35 15.95
CA ILE A 244 -2.51 -11.18 15.01
C ILE A 244 -1.92 -11.10 13.60
N ALA A 245 -1.64 -9.89 13.11
CA ALA A 245 -1.07 -9.70 11.78
C ALA A 245 0.31 -10.34 11.62
N LEU A 246 1.16 -10.27 12.65
CA LEU A 246 2.45 -10.96 12.70
C LEU A 246 2.28 -12.48 12.67
N GLY A 247 1.33 -13.04 13.43
CA GLY A 247 1.01 -14.47 13.39
C GLY A 247 0.55 -14.92 12.00
N LEU A 248 -0.45 -14.24 11.43
CA LEU A 248 -1.00 -14.51 10.09
C LEU A 248 0.03 -14.33 8.96
N SER A 249 1.05 -13.49 9.19
CA SER A 249 2.08 -13.19 8.19
C SER A 249 3.43 -13.84 8.50
N ALA A 250 3.53 -14.66 9.54
CA ALA A 250 4.80 -15.22 10.00
C ALA A 250 5.53 -15.99 8.88
N ALA A 251 4.82 -16.85 8.14
CA ALA A 251 5.38 -17.59 7.02
C ALA A 251 5.98 -16.67 5.93
N LYS A 252 5.22 -15.64 5.54
CA LYS A 252 5.62 -14.65 4.52
C LYS A 252 6.80 -13.79 5.00
N LEU A 253 6.72 -13.27 6.22
CA LEU A 253 7.76 -12.42 6.80
C LEU A 253 9.07 -13.20 7.01
N SER A 254 8.99 -14.45 7.46
CA SER A 254 10.17 -15.31 7.60
C SER A 254 10.87 -15.48 6.24
N ALA A 255 10.12 -15.82 5.18
CA ALA A 255 10.68 -15.98 3.85
C ALA A 255 11.32 -14.68 3.32
N VAL A 256 10.63 -13.54 3.49
CA VAL A 256 11.14 -12.22 3.11
C VAL A 256 12.43 -11.88 3.84
N LEU A 257 12.49 -12.11 5.16
CA LEU A 257 13.68 -11.81 5.96
C LEU A 257 14.89 -12.65 5.52
N HIS A 258 14.70 -13.93 5.19
CA HIS A 258 15.77 -14.77 4.66
C HIS A 258 16.26 -14.27 3.29
N PHE A 259 15.34 -13.90 2.39
CA PHE A 259 15.71 -13.37 1.08
C PHE A 259 16.46 -12.04 1.18
N VAL A 260 15.94 -11.07 1.93
CA VAL A 260 16.56 -9.74 2.10
C VAL A 260 17.88 -9.82 2.87
N ALA A 261 18.05 -10.80 3.77
CA ALA A 261 19.33 -11.03 4.45
C ALA A 261 20.43 -11.48 3.47
N ASN A 262 20.08 -12.25 2.43
CA ASN A 262 21.03 -12.65 1.39
C ASN A 262 21.31 -11.53 0.38
N PHE A 263 20.36 -10.60 0.19
CA PHE A 263 20.46 -9.49 -0.77
C PHE A 263 20.18 -8.12 -0.11
N PRO A 264 21.02 -7.68 0.84
CA PRO A 264 20.80 -6.41 1.53
C PRO A 264 21.06 -5.23 0.58
N ARG A 265 20.13 -4.26 0.56
CA ARG A 265 20.24 -3.02 -0.24
C ARG A 265 20.81 -1.85 0.56
N ASN A 266 21.82 -2.12 1.40
CA ASN A 266 22.44 -1.11 2.26
C ASN A 266 23.46 -0.22 1.53
N HIS A 267 23.81 -0.54 0.28
CA HIS A 267 24.78 0.22 -0.53
C HIS A 267 24.22 1.54 -1.10
N TYR A 268 22.90 1.71 -1.19
CA TYR A 268 22.32 2.94 -1.73
C TYR A 268 22.50 4.13 -0.81
N LEU A 269 22.71 5.30 -1.42
CA LEU A 269 22.64 6.57 -0.70
C LEU A 269 21.21 6.80 -0.17
N LEU A 270 21.09 7.55 0.93
CA LEU A 270 19.80 7.92 1.53
C LEU A 270 19.50 9.40 1.23
N PRO A 271 18.65 9.71 0.25
CA PRO A 271 18.33 11.09 -0.11
C PRO A 271 17.56 11.80 1.00
N GLN A 272 17.98 13.02 1.33
CA GLN A 272 17.36 13.87 2.35
C GLN A 272 17.43 15.35 1.93
N ILE A 273 16.53 16.18 2.45
CA ILE A 273 16.43 17.61 2.12
C ILE A 273 17.35 18.41 3.04
N ASP A 274 18.18 19.25 2.43
CA ASP A 274 19.05 20.19 3.14
C ASP A 274 18.26 21.41 3.63
N GLY A 275 18.40 21.68 4.93
CA GLY A 275 17.74 22.79 5.61
C GLY A 275 16.27 22.55 5.98
N MET A 276 15.92 22.85 7.23
CA MET A 276 14.55 22.76 7.75
C MET A 276 13.56 23.64 6.95
N GLY A 277 14.00 24.82 6.50
CA GLY A 277 13.16 25.73 5.72
C GLY A 277 12.71 25.12 4.38
N ASN A 278 13.62 24.45 3.67
CA ASN A 278 13.30 23.76 2.42
C ASN A 278 12.42 22.55 2.67
N LEU A 279 12.72 21.77 3.71
CA LEU A 279 11.90 20.62 4.11
C LEU A 279 10.45 21.05 4.38
N VAL A 280 10.24 22.11 5.17
CA VAL A 280 8.90 22.64 5.45
C VAL A 280 8.21 23.11 4.17
N LYS A 281 8.90 23.81 3.26
CA LYS A 281 8.34 24.23 1.97
C LYS A 281 7.93 23.04 1.10
N VAL A 282 8.77 22.01 1.01
CA VAL A 282 8.48 20.80 0.24
C VAL A 282 7.27 20.09 0.81
N VAL A 283 7.24 19.85 2.12
CA VAL A 283 6.11 19.17 2.79
C VAL A 283 4.82 20.00 2.66
N ALA A 284 4.88 21.30 2.93
CA ALA A 284 3.74 22.21 2.83
C ALA A 284 3.22 22.39 1.40
N GLY A 285 4.09 22.45 0.40
CA GLY A 285 3.65 22.48 -0.99
C GLY A 285 3.03 21.14 -1.41
N ALA A 286 3.69 20.03 -1.09
CA ALA A 286 3.27 18.69 -1.53
C ALA A 286 1.93 18.21 -0.93
N LEU A 287 1.57 18.69 0.27
CA LEU A 287 0.34 18.30 0.96
C LEU A 287 -0.85 19.25 0.70
N TRP A 288 -0.62 20.53 0.37
CA TRP A 288 -1.70 21.52 0.20
C TRP A 288 -1.79 22.13 -1.21
N GLY A 289 -0.74 22.05 -2.01
CA GLY A 289 -0.63 22.67 -3.33
C GLY A 289 -0.21 21.69 -4.42
N SER A 290 0.75 22.10 -5.24
CA SER A 290 1.33 21.31 -6.33
C SER A 290 2.47 20.42 -5.81
N PRO A 291 2.80 19.29 -6.46
CA PRO A 291 4.05 18.57 -6.19
C PRO A 291 5.24 19.52 -6.23
N MET A 292 6.14 19.35 -5.25
CA MET A 292 7.33 20.18 -5.03
C MET A 292 8.60 19.48 -5.52
N ASP A 293 8.50 18.67 -6.58
CA ASP A 293 9.62 17.85 -7.07
C ASP A 293 10.79 18.68 -7.61
N ALA A 294 10.53 19.85 -8.21
CA ALA A 294 11.57 20.77 -8.64
C ALA A 294 12.38 21.31 -7.45
N LEU A 295 11.71 21.87 -6.44
CA LEU A 295 12.37 22.36 -5.22
C LEU A 295 13.07 21.22 -4.47
N ALA A 296 12.44 20.05 -4.37
CA ALA A 296 13.05 18.91 -3.71
C ALA A 296 14.32 18.45 -4.43
N ARG A 297 14.34 18.46 -5.77
CA ARG A 297 15.52 18.09 -6.56
C ARG A 297 16.71 19.02 -6.30
N GLU A 298 16.45 20.32 -6.18
CA GLU A 298 17.49 21.31 -5.88
C GLU A 298 17.99 21.21 -4.44
N ALA A 299 17.10 20.93 -3.48
CA ALA A 299 17.42 20.92 -2.07
C ALA A 299 17.89 19.55 -1.53
N MET A 300 17.75 18.47 -2.30
CA MET A 300 18.10 17.13 -1.82
C MET A 300 19.58 16.80 -1.97
N VAL A 301 20.16 16.30 -0.89
CA VAL A 301 21.51 15.74 -0.82
C VAL A 301 21.42 14.21 -0.91
N ASN A 302 22.49 13.56 -1.40
CA ASN A 302 22.60 12.10 -1.50
C ASN A 302 21.59 11.46 -2.47
N THR A 303 21.14 12.21 -3.48
CA THR A 303 20.23 11.71 -4.53
C THR A 303 21.00 10.88 -5.56
N GLN A 304 20.81 9.57 -5.53
CA GLN A 304 21.38 8.64 -6.53
C GLN A 304 20.44 8.37 -7.71
N PHE A 305 19.13 8.37 -7.45
CA PHE A 305 18.10 8.08 -8.44
C PHE A 305 17.18 9.29 -8.61
N PHE A 306 16.71 9.48 -9.84
CA PHE A 306 15.74 10.52 -10.11
C PHE A 306 14.41 10.21 -9.42
N LEU A 307 13.98 11.08 -8.49
CA LEU A 307 12.67 11.02 -7.87
C LEU A 307 11.66 11.77 -8.74
N GLY A 308 10.78 11.04 -9.41
CA GLY A 308 9.75 11.62 -10.27
C GLY A 308 8.70 12.41 -9.50
N ARG A 309 7.93 13.23 -10.22
CA ARG A 309 6.83 14.06 -9.69
C ARG A 309 5.88 13.29 -8.77
N HIS A 310 5.53 12.06 -9.17
CA HIS A 310 4.65 11.18 -8.40
C HIS A 310 5.17 10.86 -6.98
N GLU A 311 6.46 11.06 -6.67
CA GLU A 311 7.01 10.93 -5.30
C GLU A 311 6.65 12.07 -4.36
N PHE A 312 6.20 13.19 -4.90
CA PHE A 312 5.85 14.41 -4.16
C PHE A 312 4.35 14.76 -4.26
N GLU A 313 3.53 13.87 -4.79
CA GLU A 313 2.08 14.05 -4.83
C GLU A 313 1.43 13.44 -3.58
N PHE A 314 1.17 14.28 -2.58
CA PHE A 314 0.43 13.90 -1.36
C PHE A 314 -0.86 14.72 -1.17
N GLY A 315 -1.08 15.72 -2.03
CA GLY A 315 -2.01 16.81 -1.85
C GLY A 315 -3.41 16.40 -1.40
N VAL A 316 -3.89 16.97 -0.30
CA VAL A 316 -5.31 16.97 0.10
C VAL A 316 -6.04 18.25 -0.36
N GLY A 317 -5.34 19.10 -1.10
CA GLY A 317 -5.86 20.31 -1.73
C GLY A 317 -5.96 21.52 -0.79
N PRO A 318 -6.50 22.65 -1.30
CA PRO A 318 -6.54 23.91 -0.56
C PRO A 318 -7.60 23.96 0.55
N VAL A 319 -8.62 23.10 0.50
CA VAL A 319 -9.74 23.14 1.46
C VAL A 319 -9.28 22.90 2.91
N PRO A 320 -8.49 21.84 3.22
CA PRO A 320 -7.87 21.68 4.53
C PRO A 320 -7.08 22.90 5.02
N PHE A 321 -6.30 23.54 4.14
CA PHE A 321 -5.52 24.73 4.48
C PHE A 321 -6.42 25.86 5.01
N VAL A 322 -7.42 26.23 4.22
CA VAL A 322 -8.35 27.33 4.52
C VAL A 322 -9.15 27.05 5.80
N VAL A 323 -9.65 25.82 5.96
CA VAL A 323 -10.45 25.44 7.13
C VAL A 323 -9.60 25.45 8.40
N LEU A 324 -8.38 24.91 8.36
CA LEU A 324 -7.51 24.83 9.54
C LEU A 324 -7.02 26.23 9.96
N ILE A 325 -6.62 27.08 9.01
CA ILE A 325 -6.22 28.46 9.31
C ILE A 325 -7.41 29.26 9.86
N GLY A 326 -8.56 29.20 9.18
CA GLY A 326 -9.77 29.88 9.65
C GLY A 326 -10.17 29.44 11.06
N ALA A 327 -10.03 28.15 11.37
CA ALA A 327 -10.29 27.63 12.70
C ALA A 327 -9.32 28.18 13.76
N VAL A 328 -8.02 28.24 13.47
CA VAL A 328 -7.02 28.87 14.35
C VAL A 328 -7.36 30.34 14.59
N THR A 329 -7.69 31.10 13.55
CA THR A 329 -8.09 32.51 13.65
C THR A 329 -9.31 32.68 14.55
N VAL A 330 -10.37 31.88 14.35
CA VAL A 330 -11.58 31.93 15.19
C VAL A 330 -11.27 31.61 16.64
N LEU A 331 -10.40 30.63 16.91
CA LEU A 331 -10.00 30.26 18.27
C LEU A 331 -9.19 31.37 18.96
N LEU A 332 -8.29 32.03 18.24
CA LEU A 332 -7.53 33.18 18.73
C LEU A 332 -8.47 34.35 19.08
N PHE A 333 -9.38 34.71 18.18
CA PHE A 333 -10.38 35.77 18.44
C PHE A 333 -11.29 35.44 19.62
N ARG A 334 -11.74 34.20 19.77
CA ARG A 334 -12.55 33.78 20.92
C ARG A 334 -11.78 33.86 22.23
N ARG A 335 -10.49 33.50 22.26
CA ARG A 335 -9.64 33.69 23.45
C ARG A 335 -9.44 35.16 23.81
N LEU A 336 -9.30 36.03 22.81
CA LEU A 336 -9.13 37.47 23.01
C LEU A 336 -10.42 38.15 23.48
N THR A 337 -11.58 37.70 22.99
CA THR A 337 -12.89 38.32 23.30
C THR A 337 -13.60 37.72 24.51
N TRP A 338 -13.38 36.44 24.83
CA TRP A 338 -14.01 35.76 25.96
C TRP A 338 -12.94 35.36 27.00
N ARG A 339 -12.94 36.04 28.15
CA ARG A 339 -12.13 35.71 29.35
C ARG A 339 -12.41 34.32 29.95
N LYS A 340 -13.40 33.57 29.43
CA LYS A 340 -13.71 32.20 29.89
C LYS A 340 -12.90 31.17 29.11
N ARG A 341 -12.16 30.37 29.87
CA ARG A 341 -11.39 29.17 29.46
C ARG A 341 -12.24 28.27 28.55
N THR A 342 -12.14 28.45 27.24
CA THR A 342 -12.45 27.38 26.29
C THR A 342 -11.27 26.41 26.39
N SER A 343 -11.37 25.41 27.29
CA SER A 343 -10.29 24.44 27.45
C SER A 343 -10.28 23.49 26.24
N PHE A 344 -9.53 23.88 25.21
CA PHE A 344 -9.06 22.94 24.18
C PHE A 344 -7.93 22.04 24.72
N VAL A 345 -7.46 22.32 25.94
CA VAL A 345 -6.48 21.51 26.66
C VAL A 345 -7.21 20.28 27.18
N SER A 346 -7.03 19.16 26.48
CA SER A 346 -7.42 17.84 26.96
C SER A 346 -6.65 17.51 28.24
N GLU A 347 -7.24 16.65 29.08
CA GLU A 347 -6.64 16.11 30.31
C GLU A 347 -5.38 15.24 30.05
N HIS A 348 -4.97 15.07 28.79
CA HIS A 348 -3.86 14.22 28.37
C HIS A 348 -2.76 15.00 27.62
N PRO A 349 -2.04 15.94 28.26
CA PRO A 349 -0.95 16.69 27.61
C PRO A 349 0.18 15.78 27.11
N LEU A 350 0.45 14.68 27.81
CA LEU A 350 1.45 13.68 27.39
C LEU A 350 1.08 12.99 26.07
N LEU A 351 -0.21 12.70 25.85
CA LEU A 351 -0.68 12.11 24.59
C LEU A 351 -0.48 13.07 23.42
N PHE A 352 -0.73 14.37 23.64
CA PHE A 352 -0.47 15.39 22.63
C PHE A 352 1.01 15.47 22.28
N ILE A 353 1.89 15.56 23.29
CA ILE A 353 3.34 15.58 23.08
C ILE A 353 3.79 14.33 22.33
N ALA A 354 3.34 13.14 22.74
CA ALA A 354 3.64 11.89 22.05
C ALA A 354 3.17 11.92 20.59
N THR A 355 1.97 12.43 20.32
CA THR A 355 1.44 12.57 18.95
C THR A 355 2.28 13.53 18.10
N VAL A 356 2.73 14.65 18.68
CA VAL A 356 3.62 15.61 18.00
C VAL A 356 4.98 15.00 17.70
N VAL A 357 5.57 14.27 18.65
CA VAL A 357 6.84 13.55 18.45
C VAL A 357 6.71 12.52 17.33
N LEU A 358 5.63 11.72 17.35
CA LEU A 358 5.35 10.74 16.30
C LEU A 358 5.16 11.42 14.93
N ALA A 359 4.45 12.55 14.88
CA ALA A 359 4.29 13.36 13.68
C ALA A 359 5.59 14.01 13.20
N GLY A 360 6.61 14.13 14.06
CA GLY A 360 7.94 14.60 13.70
C GLY A 360 8.80 13.56 12.97
N ILE A 361 8.45 12.27 13.04
CA ILE A 361 9.26 11.18 12.43
C ILE A 361 9.46 11.37 10.91
N PRO A 362 8.43 11.62 10.07
CA PRO A 362 8.64 11.84 8.65
C PRO A 362 9.56 13.02 8.33
N LEU A 363 9.51 14.10 9.14
CA LEU A 363 10.41 15.24 9.00
C LEU A 363 11.84 14.85 9.35
N ALA A 364 12.04 14.17 10.49
CA ALA A 364 13.35 13.71 10.91
C ALA A 364 13.98 12.76 9.89
N LEU A 365 13.21 11.82 9.32
CA LEU A 365 13.72 10.89 8.30
C LEU A 365 14.16 11.57 7.00
N ASN A 366 13.66 12.77 6.71
CA ASN A 366 13.92 13.50 5.47
C ASN A 366 14.75 14.78 5.65
N LEU A 367 15.17 15.12 6.88
CA LEU A 367 16.08 16.23 7.15
C LEU A 367 17.54 15.78 7.06
N TYR A 368 18.35 16.48 6.28
CA TYR A 368 19.77 16.17 6.16
C TYR A 368 20.61 16.87 7.23
N THR A 369 21.41 16.10 7.95
CA THR A 369 22.72 16.52 8.49
C THR A 369 23.70 15.35 8.33
N PRO A 370 25.02 15.56 8.20
CA PRO A 370 25.97 14.47 8.00
C PRO A 370 25.91 13.39 9.09
N GLU A 371 25.86 13.78 10.36
CA GLU A 371 25.85 12.86 11.51
C GLU A 371 24.54 12.10 11.59
N TRP A 372 23.42 12.78 11.30
CA TRP A 372 22.09 12.17 11.33
C TRP A 372 21.91 11.18 10.18
N ASN A 373 22.37 11.51 8.98
CA ASN A 373 22.37 10.60 7.84
C ASN A 373 23.18 9.33 8.15
N ALA A 374 24.38 9.50 8.71
CA ALA A 374 25.24 8.39 9.11
C ALA A 374 24.59 7.50 10.19
N PHE A 375 23.84 8.10 11.13
CA PHE A 375 23.03 7.35 12.09
C PHE A 375 21.90 6.57 11.41
N LEU A 376 21.08 7.21 10.57
CA LEU A 376 19.95 6.57 9.89
C LEU A 376 20.39 5.39 9.00
N LYS A 377 21.58 5.49 8.38
CA LYS A 377 22.17 4.38 7.60
C LYS A 377 22.50 3.13 8.42
N LYS A 378 22.60 3.24 9.75
CA LYS A 378 22.80 2.10 10.68
C LYS A 378 21.50 1.51 11.19
N VAL A 379 20.38 2.22 11.07
CA VAL A 379 19.07 1.76 11.54
C VAL A 379 18.54 0.69 10.59
N PRO A 380 18.20 -0.53 11.06
CA PRO A 380 17.60 -1.57 10.22
C PRO A 380 16.35 -1.06 9.49
N VAL A 381 16.10 -1.58 8.28
CA VAL A 381 15.03 -1.14 7.36
C VAL A 381 15.27 0.26 6.78
N ILE A 382 15.55 1.27 7.60
CA ILE A 382 15.80 2.65 7.15
C ILE A 382 17.10 2.75 6.34
N GLY A 383 18.19 2.13 6.81
CA GLY A 383 19.47 2.13 6.10
C GLY A 383 19.44 1.39 4.77
N SER A 384 18.41 0.57 4.52
CA SER A 384 18.16 -0.11 3.24
C SER A 384 17.13 0.59 2.34
N SER A 385 16.58 1.73 2.79
CA SER A 385 15.67 2.55 1.99
C SER A 385 16.45 3.35 0.94
N SER A 386 15.90 3.45 -0.28
CA SER A 386 16.43 4.33 -1.32
C SER A 386 15.83 5.74 -1.27
N GLN A 387 14.79 5.96 -0.46
CA GLN A 387 14.14 7.25 -0.22
C GLN A 387 13.15 7.15 0.96
N ASN A 388 12.92 8.26 1.65
CA ASN A 388 11.96 8.34 2.77
C ASN A 388 10.80 9.35 2.53
N VAL A 389 10.75 10.04 1.38
CA VAL A 389 9.73 11.10 1.15
C VAL A 389 8.30 10.56 1.18
N ARG A 390 8.10 9.29 0.84
CA ARG A 390 6.79 8.60 0.91
C ARG A 390 6.18 8.61 2.33
N TRP A 391 6.98 8.84 3.38
CA TRP A 391 6.50 8.98 4.75
C TRP A 391 5.65 10.24 4.97
N PHE A 392 5.68 11.23 4.07
CA PHE A 392 4.77 12.37 4.15
C PHE A 392 3.30 11.98 4.00
N SER A 393 3.00 10.79 3.47
CA SER A 393 1.62 10.26 3.42
C SER A 393 0.99 10.06 4.80
N VAL A 394 1.81 9.95 5.86
CA VAL A 394 1.38 9.85 7.26
C VAL A 394 0.44 10.99 7.65
N TYR A 395 0.67 12.19 7.10
CA TYR A 395 -0.10 13.39 7.43
C TYR A 395 -1.50 13.41 6.81
N ILE A 396 -1.74 12.67 5.71
CA ILE A 396 -2.99 12.76 4.95
C ILE A 396 -4.21 12.44 5.84
N PRO A 397 -4.29 11.28 6.54
CA PRO A 397 -5.43 10.98 7.40
C PRO A 397 -5.64 11.99 8.53
N ALA A 398 -4.54 12.43 9.16
CA ALA A 398 -4.56 13.39 10.25
C ALA A 398 -5.11 14.75 9.80
N LEU A 399 -4.65 15.27 8.65
CA LEU A 399 -5.12 16.55 8.11
C LEU A 399 -6.59 16.51 7.73
N VAL A 400 -7.05 15.44 7.08
CA VAL A 400 -8.46 15.27 6.72
C VAL A 400 -9.35 15.22 7.98
N LEU A 401 -8.90 14.50 9.01
CA LEU A 401 -9.59 14.40 10.29
C LEU A 401 -9.67 15.75 11.00
N LEU A 402 -8.54 16.44 11.13
CA LEU A 402 -8.47 17.75 11.78
C LEU A 402 -9.33 18.77 11.04
N THR A 403 -9.37 18.73 9.70
CA THR A 403 -10.23 19.59 8.88
C THR A 403 -11.69 19.43 9.25
N GLY A 404 -12.19 18.19 9.32
CA GLY A 404 -13.58 17.93 9.67
C GLY A 404 -13.93 18.33 11.11
N VAL A 405 -13.05 18.00 12.06
CA VAL A 405 -13.25 18.37 13.48
C VAL A 405 -13.23 19.89 13.66
N ALA A 406 -12.28 20.58 13.01
CA ALA A 406 -12.18 22.03 13.04
C ALA A 406 -13.45 22.69 12.48
N MET A 407 -13.92 22.23 11.32
CA MET A 407 -15.14 22.74 10.70
C MET A 407 -16.39 22.53 11.57
N GLU A 408 -16.53 21.34 12.16
CA GLU A 408 -17.67 20.98 13.01
C GLU A 408 -17.71 21.81 14.31
N ARG A 409 -16.56 22.10 14.92
CA ARG A 409 -16.46 22.83 16.20
C ARG A 409 -16.49 24.35 16.05
N THR A 410 -16.00 24.89 14.94
CA THR A 410 -15.85 26.35 14.79
C THR A 410 -17.08 27.01 14.20
N ILE A 411 -17.83 26.32 13.33
CA ILE A 411 -19.01 26.86 12.63
C ILE A 411 -20.31 26.37 13.31
N PRO A 412 -20.97 27.22 14.14
CA PRO A 412 -22.13 26.78 14.92
C PRO A 412 -23.38 26.55 14.05
N SER A 413 -23.58 27.40 13.04
CA SER A 413 -24.73 27.31 12.14
C SER A 413 -24.65 26.05 11.27
N ARG A 414 -25.61 25.14 11.47
CA ARG A 414 -25.72 23.90 10.68
C ARG A 414 -25.89 24.17 9.18
N ARG A 415 -26.65 25.21 8.83
CA ARG A 415 -26.88 25.60 7.43
C ARG A 415 -25.59 26.09 6.79
N LEU A 416 -24.90 27.03 7.43
CA LEU A 416 -23.62 27.56 6.93
C LEU A 416 -22.57 26.44 6.81
N ARG A 417 -22.46 25.57 7.82
CA ARG A 417 -21.55 24.42 7.79
C ARG A 417 -21.84 23.47 6.64
N SER A 418 -23.11 23.22 6.35
CA SER A 418 -23.51 22.37 5.22
C SER A 418 -23.15 23.03 3.88
N ILE A 419 -23.40 24.33 3.73
CA ILE A 419 -23.04 25.10 2.53
C ILE A 419 -21.52 25.09 2.31
N LEU A 420 -20.75 25.41 3.34
CA LEU A 420 -19.29 25.42 3.25
C LEU A 420 -18.72 24.02 2.98
N ALA A 421 -19.34 22.97 3.53
CA ALA A 421 -18.89 21.61 3.26
C ALA A 421 -19.16 21.20 1.81
N LEU A 422 -20.32 21.56 1.26
CA LEU A 422 -20.65 21.36 -0.16
C LEU A 422 -19.74 22.18 -1.08
N ALA A 423 -19.46 23.43 -0.72
CA ALA A 423 -18.48 24.26 -1.43
C ALA A 423 -17.08 23.62 -1.39
N GLY A 424 -16.66 23.09 -0.23
CA GLY A 424 -15.42 22.34 -0.09
C GLY A 424 -15.36 21.13 -1.02
N VAL A 425 -16.45 20.35 -1.13
CA VAL A 425 -16.53 19.22 -2.07
C VAL A 425 -16.35 19.70 -3.51
N ALA A 426 -17.08 20.75 -3.90
CA ALA A 426 -16.98 21.31 -5.24
C ALA A 426 -15.57 21.83 -5.54
N ILE A 427 -14.94 22.52 -4.60
CA ILE A 427 -13.56 23.01 -4.70
C ILE A 427 -12.57 21.85 -4.82
N THR A 428 -12.70 20.78 -4.03
CA THR A 428 -11.81 19.62 -4.12
C THR A 428 -11.91 18.94 -5.49
N ILE A 429 -13.12 18.76 -6.01
CA ILE A 429 -13.33 18.18 -7.34
C ILE A 429 -12.76 19.11 -8.41
N PHE A 430 -13.11 20.40 -8.38
CA PHE A 430 -12.63 21.39 -9.35
C PHE A 430 -11.11 21.52 -9.34
N PHE A 431 -10.49 21.62 -8.16
CA PHE A 431 -9.04 21.65 -7.99
C PHE A 431 -8.38 20.44 -8.65
N ASN A 432 -8.96 19.25 -8.46
CA ASN A 432 -8.46 18.07 -9.14
C ASN A 432 -8.73 18.12 -10.64
N MET A 433 -9.87 18.61 -11.13
CA MET A 433 -10.11 18.71 -12.58
C MET A 433 -9.11 19.62 -13.29
N VAL A 434 -8.69 20.72 -12.68
CA VAL A 434 -7.77 21.70 -13.29
C VAL A 434 -6.29 21.41 -13.04
N MET A 435 -5.98 20.44 -12.19
CA MET A 435 -4.59 20.07 -11.89
C MET A 435 -3.89 19.57 -13.16
N ASP A 436 -2.72 20.12 -13.45
CA ASP A 436 -1.89 19.68 -14.56
C ASP A 436 -1.52 18.20 -14.38
N ARG A 437 -1.84 17.39 -15.39
CA ARG A 437 -1.50 15.95 -15.46
C ARG A 437 -0.74 15.61 -16.73
N THR A 438 -0.11 16.62 -17.36
CA THR A 438 0.68 16.41 -18.57
C THR A 438 1.72 15.31 -18.37
N TYR A 439 2.38 15.28 -17.20
CA TYR A 439 3.26 14.21 -16.74
C TYR A 439 2.67 12.79 -16.92
N TYR A 440 1.41 12.56 -16.56
CA TYR A 440 0.75 11.26 -16.64
C TYR A 440 0.23 10.90 -18.04
N SER A 441 0.24 11.87 -18.97
CA SER A 441 -0.23 11.65 -20.35
C SER A 441 0.89 11.60 -21.38
N LEU A 442 1.93 12.41 -21.23
CA LEU A 442 2.99 12.59 -22.23
C LEU A 442 4.29 11.86 -21.86
N GLU A 443 4.60 11.69 -20.58
CA GLU A 443 5.87 11.10 -20.14
C GLU A 443 5.77 9.59 -19.84
N GLN A 444 4.60 8.99 -20.08
CA GLN A 444 4.36 7.57 -19.86
C GLN A 444 4.73 6.76 -21.11
N SER A 445 5.37 5.60 -20.92
CA SER A 445 6.04 4.88 -22.01
C SER A 445 5.74 3.38 -22.09
N TYR A 446 5.12 2.78 -21.07
CA TYR A 446 4.82 1.35 -21.08
C TYR A 446 3.50 1.05 -21.77
N SER A 447 3.41 -0.01 -22.57
CA SER A 447 2.15 -0.47 -23.18
C SER A 447 1.78 -1.85 -22.67
N GLY A 448 0.62 -1.97 -22.01
CA GLY A 448 0.12 -3.22 -21.46
C GLY A 448 -0.58 -4.14 -22.47
N VAL A 449 -0.67 -3.73 -23.75
CA VAL A 449 -1.48 -4.43 -24.76
C VAL A 449 -1.01 -5.87 -24.98
N ARG A 450 0.31 -6.10 -25.04
CA ARG A 450 0.88 -7.45 -25.26
C ARG A 450 0.58 -8.39 -24.10
N VAL A 451 0.75 -7.93 -22.87
CA VAL A 451 0.39 -8.69 -21.66
C VAL A 451 -1.10 -9.04 -21.67
N GLN A 452 -1.97 -8.08 -22.04
CA GLN A 452 -3.41 -8.32 -22.10
C GLN A 452 -3.80 -9.33 -23.20
N GLN A 453 -3.16 -9.27 -24.37
CA GLN A 453 -3.37 -10.24 -25.45
C GLN A 453 -2.91 -11.64 -25.04
N ALA A 454 -1.73 -11.74 -24.41
CA ALA A 454 -1.20 -12.99 -23.88
C ALA A 454 -2.15 -13.60 -22.84
N TYR A 455 -2.69 -12.80 -21.93
CA TYR A 455 -3.71 -13.25 -20.98
C TYR A 455 -4.89 -13.94 -21.68
N TYR A 456 -5.47 -13.32 -22.71
CA TYR A 456 -6.60 -13.90 -23.42
C TYR A 456 -6.25 -15.18 -24.17
N ALA A 457 -5.09 -15.21 -24.84
CA ALA A 457 -4.61 -16.42 -25.52
C ALA A 457 -4.38 -17.58 -24.55
N ILE A 458 -3.78 -17.30 -23.39
CA ILE A 458 -3.59 -18.30 -22.32
C ILE A 458 -4.95 -18.74 -21.78
N LYS A 459 -5.86 -17.81 -21.47
CA LYS A 459 -7.20 -18.11 -20.95
C LYS A 459 -7.98 -19.04 -21.87
N GLN A 460 -7.92 -18.80 -23.18
CA GLN A 460 -8.57 -19.61 -24.22
C GLN A 460 -7.86 -20.94 -24.51
N GLY A 461 -6.67 -21.18 -23.93
CA GLY A 461 -5.89 -22.40 -24.16
C GLY A 461 -5.12 -22.40 -25.49
N ALA A 462 -5.02 -21.26 -26.17
CA ALA A 462 -4.24 -21.13 -27.40
C ALA A 462 -2.72 -21.17 -27.15
N ILE A 463 -2.29 -20.82 -25.94
CA ILE A 463 -0.89 -20.86 -25.51
C ILE A 463 -0.81 -21.58 -24.16
N ASP A 464 0.15 -22.50 -24.03
CA ASP A 464 0.59 -23.06 -22.75
C ASP A 464 1.96 -22.46 -22.36
N PRO A 465 2.01 -21.46 -21.45
CA PRO A 465 3.24 -20.76 -21.12
C PRO A 465 4.25 -21.65 -20.41
N LYS A 466 5.49 -21.62 -20.87
CA LYS A 466 6.64 -22.28 -20.23
C LYS A 466 7.90 -21.49 -20.53
N VAL A 467 8.89 -21.52 -19.66
CA VAL A 467 10.18 -20.89 -19.96
C VAL A 467 11.08 -21.88 -20.66
N THR A 468 11.55 -21.53 -21.85
CA THR A 468 12.40 -22.38 -22.69
C THR A 468 13.76 -21.77 -22.96
N HIS A 469 13.87 -20.44 -22.91
CA HIS A 469 15.11 -19.72 -23.20
C HIS A 469 15.35 -18.60 -22.18
N ILE A 470 16.61 -18.21 -22.04
CA ILE A 470 17.04 -16.95 -21.46
C ILE A 470 17.25 -15.95 -22.61
N SER A 471 16.68 -14.77 -22.49
CA SER A 471 16.80 -13.70 -23.49
C SER A 471 17.26 -12.38 -22.88
N ALA A 472 17.74 -11.48 -23.73
CA ALA A 472 17.92 -10.07 -23.40
C ALA A 472 17.38 -9.21 -24.54
N PRO A 473 16.71 -8.07 -24.26
CA PRO A 473 16.37 -7.13 -25.30
C PRO A 473 17.66 -6.49 -25.77
N VAL A 474 17.80 -6.44 -27.09
CA VAL A 474 18.91 -5.79 -27.76
C VAL A 474 18.37 -4.56 -28.48
N ASP A 475 19.19 -3.52 -28.54
CA ASP A 475 18.92 -2.38 -29.42
C ASP A 475 19.09 -2.77 -30.90
N ASN A 476 18.82 -1.83 -31.80
CA ASN A 476 18.95 -2.06 -33.25
C ASN A 476 20.38 -2.39 -33.70
N CYS A 477 21.38 -2.16 -32.84
CA CYS A 477 22.79 -2.47 -33.05
C CYS A 477 23.21 -3.79 -32.40
N GLY A 478 22.27 -4.57 -31.85
CA GLY A 478 22.54 -5.84 -31.17
C GLY A 478 23.10 -5.70 -29.76
N ARG A 479 23.12 -4.49 -29.18
CA ARG A 479 23.65 -4.25 -27.83
C ARG A 479 22.56 -4.52 -26.79
N PRO A 480 22.85 -5.26 -25.72
CA PRO A 480 21.89 -5.49 -24.65
C PRO A 480 21.44 -4.17 -24.00
N GLY A 481 20.13 -4.05 -23.75
CA GLY A 481 19.54 -2.91 -23.07
C GLY A 481 18.64 -3.31 -21.89
N ALA A 482 18.14 -2.32 -21.16
CA ALA A 482 17.15 -2.50 -20.11
C ALA A 482 15.86 -1.68 -20.39
N PRO A 483 15.20 -1.87 -21.55
CA PRO A 483 13.97 -1.17 -21.86
C PRO A 483 12.89 -1.47 -20.81
N ILE A 484 11.92 -0.58 -20.74
CA ILE A 484 10.85 -0.66 -19.74
C ILE A 484 10.00 -1.93 -19.84
N TYR A 485 9.82 -2.44 -21.05
CA TYR A 485 9.03 -3.64 -21.36
C TYR A 485 9.83 -4.95 -21.23
N ARG A 486 11.06 -4.92 -20.68
CA ARG A 486 11.96 -6.09 -20.64
C ARG A 486 11.34 -7.31 -19.97
N ASN A 487 10.45 -7.13 -18.99
CA ASN A 487 9.75 -8.25 -18.35
C ASN A 487 8.66 -8.88 -19.20
N ASP A 488 8.26 -8.29 -20.34
CA ASP A 488 7.27 -8.89 -21.25
C ASP A 488 7.83 -10.13 -21.99
N ALA A 489 9.14 -10.39 -21.91
CA ALA A 489 9.82 -11.49 -22.60
C ALA A 489 9.19 -12.86 -22.32
N PHE A 490 8.63 -13.07 -21.12
CA PHE A 490 8.02 -14.36 -20.74
C PHE A 490 6.78 -14.72 -21.56
N ILE A 491 6.13 -13.73 -22.19
CA ILE A 491 5.03 -13.96 -23.14
C ILE A 491 5.51 -14.83 -24.32
N TYR A 492 6.79 -14.75 -24.65
CA TYR A 492 7.44 -15.52 -25.71
C TYR A 492 8.18 -16.75 -25.18
N ASN A 493 7.80 -17.26 -24.00
CA ASN A 493 8.46 -18.39 -23.35
C ASN A 493 9.93 -18.14 -22.98
N HIS A 494 10.32 -16.88 -22.78
CA HIS A 494 11.69 -16.49 -22.42
C HIS A 494 11.78 -15.90 -21.02
N SER A 495 12.81 -16.25 -20.25
CA SER A 495 13.16 -15.54 -19.03
C SER A 495 14.15 -14.43 -19.35
N GLN A 496 13.83 -13.22 -18.94
CA GLN A 496 14.66 -12.06 -19.23
C GLN A 496 15.90 -12.03 -18.32
N MET A 497 17.12 -12.06 -18.89
CA MET A 497 18.39 -12.00 -18.16
C MET A 497 18.53 -10.70 -17.34
N PHE A 498 18.27 -9.56 -17.99
CA PHE A 498 18.27 -8.24 -17.35
C PHE A 498 16.82 -7.84 -17.02
N CYS A 499 16.22 -8.43 -15.99
CA CYS A 499 14.81 -8.17 -15.67
C CYS A 499 14.61 -6.81 -14.97
N TYR A 500 13.36 -6.36 -14.86
CA TYR A 500 12.99 -5.31 -13.93
C TYR A 500 12.74 -5.96 -12.58
N GLU A 501 13.72 -5.92 -11.67
CA GLU A 501 13.58 -6.45 -10.30
C GLU A 501 14.44 -5.66 -9.30
N ALA A 502 13.80 -4.73 -8.58
CA ALA A 502 14.48 -3.84 -7.65
C ALA A 502 14.96 -4.52 -6.36
N SER A 503 14.54 -5.75 -6.07
CA SER A 503 15.06 -6.52 -4.93
C SER A 503 16.55 -6.87 -5.09
N PHE A 504 17.04 -7.02 -6.31
CA PHE A 504 18.47 -7.16 -6.61
C PHE A 504 19.17 -5.82 -6.87
N GLY A 505 18.47 -4.70 -6.64
CA GLY A 505 18.91 -3.35 -6.96
C GLY A 505 18.33 -2.83 -8.28
N TYR A 506 18.23 -1.51 -8.44
CA TYR A 506 17.65 -0.86 -9.62
C TYR A 506 18.45 -1.15 -10.89
N GLY A 507 19.76 -1.38 -10.77
CA GLY A 507 20.65 -1.80 -11.85
C GLY A 507 20.98 -3.30 -11.83
N LEU A 508 20.32 -4.10 -10.97
CA LEU A 508 20.63 -5.51 -10.71
C LEU A 508 22.03 -5.74 -10.11
N GLU A 509 22.53 -4.76 -9.34
CA GLU A 509 23.86 -4.75 -8.75
C GLU A 509 24.15 -5.97 -7.85
N MET A 510 23.10 -6.51 -7.24
CA MET A 510 23.16 -7.67 -6.34
C MET A 510 22.67 -8.97 -7.00
N LEU A 511 22.34 -8.96 -8.30
CA LEU A 511 21.90 -10.17 -9.00
C LEU A 511 23.15 -11.02 -9.33
N PRO A 512 23.28 -12.22 -8.75
CA PRO A 512 24.40 -13.10 -9.06
C PRO A 512 24.18 -13.73 -10.43
N PHE A 513 24.76 -13.19 -11.51
CA PHE A 513 24.54 -13.73 -12.87
C PHE A 513 25.08 -15.16 -13.04
N GLY A 514 26.23 -15.49 -12.45
CA GLY A 514 26.81 -16.84 -12.55
C GLY A 514 27.05 -17.25 -14.01
N SER A 515 26.66 -18.47 -14.38
CA SER A 515 26.76 -19.00 -15.75
C SER A 515 25.56 -18.68 -16.63
N LEU A 516 24.65 -17.78 -16.20
CA LEU A 516 23.46 -17.41 -16.95
C LEU A 516 23.86 -16.73 -18.27
N HIS A 517 23.40 -17.25 -19.39
CA HIS A 517 23.71 -16.76 -20.74
C HIS A 517 22.49 -16.85 -21.65
N LEU A 518 22.53 -16.16 -22.79
CA LEU A 518 21.45 -16.22 -23.77
C LEU A 518 21.39 -17.59 -24.42
N GLY A 519 20.20 -18.18 -24.51
CA GLY A 519 20.01 -19.52 -25.09
C GLY A 519 19.00 -20.37 -24.32
N PRO A 520 18.86 -21.65 -24.71
CA PRO A 520 17.97 -22.59 -24.03
C PRO A 520 18.25 -22.72 -22.52
N VAL A 521 17.20 -22.86 -21.72
CA VAL A 521 17.34 -23.10 -20.26
C VAL A 521 17.88 -24.49 -19.92
N MET A 522 17.77 -25.42 -20.87
CA MET A 522 18.23 -26.80 -20.73
C MET A 522 19.70 -26.97 -21.11
N ASP A 523 20.38 -25.92 -21.57
CA ASP A 523 21.81 -25.97 -21.86
C ASP A 523 22.60 -26.21 -20.57
N VAL A 524 23.56 -27.13 -20.63
CA VAL A 524 24.41 -27.50 -19.51
C VAL A 524 25.83 -27.02 -19.78
N ALA A 525 26.34 -26.16 -18.90
CA ALA A 525 27.73 -25.71 -18.93
C ALA A 525 28.33 -25.88 -17.54
N ASN A 526 29.52 -26.46 -17.43
CA ASN A 526 30.21 -26.71 -16.16
C ASN A 526 29.33 -27.43 -15.11
N GLY A 527 28.52 -28.40 -15.56
CA GLY A 527 27.68 -29.23 -14.68
C GLY A 527 26.40 -28.56 -14.16
N VAL A 528 26.04 -27.37 -14.64
CA VAL A 528 24.80 -26.66 -14.25
C VAL A 528 23.97 -26.24 -15.46
N PHE A 529 22.66 -26.15 -15.28
CA PHE A 529 21.71 -25.68 -16.29
C PHE A 529 21.74 -24.15 -16.44
N ASN A 530 21.36 -23.66 -17.63
CA ASN A 530 21.21 -22.23 -17.92
C ASN A 530 19.92 -21.62 -17.33
N ILE A 531 19.67 -21.88 -16.04
CA ILE A 531 18.56 -21.32 -15.28
C ILE A 531 18.88 -21.36 -13.78
N LYS A 532 18.42 -20.34 -13.04
CA LYS A 532 18.70 -20.19 -11.60
C LYS A 532 17.90 -21.18 -10.79
N ASN A 533 18.50 -21.69 -9.71
CA ASN A 533 17.77 -22.38 -8.65
C ASN A 533 17.27 -21.34 -7.65
N PRO A 534 15.98 -20.97 -7.69
CA PRO A 534 15.48 -19.84 -6.92
C PRO A 534 15.40 -20.13 -5.42
N VAL A 535 15.51 -21.40 -5.01
CA VAL A 535 15.60 -21.80 -3.60
C VAL A 535 16.89 -21.26 -2.99
N CYS A 536 17.96 -21.20 -3.76
CA CYS A 536 19.25 -20.72 -3.31
C CYS A 536 19.23 -19.22 -2.96
N TYR A 537 18.29 -18.45 -3.51
CA TYR A 537 18.06 -17.06 -3.08
C TYR A 537 17.51 -16.96 -1.66
N VAL A 538 16.72 -17.94 -1.22
CA VAL A 538 15.94 -17.84 0.03
C VAL A 538 16.54 -18.70 1.13
N PHE A 539 16.79 -19.99 0.87
CA PHE A 539 17.26 -20.96 1.86
C PHE A 539 18.54 -21.69 1.41
N PRO A 540 19.64 -20.95 1.10
CA PRO A 540 20.88 -21.54 0.58
C PRO A 540 21.44 -22.64 1.49
N GLY A 541 21.59 -22.35 2.79
CA GLY A 541 22.16 -23.30 3.75
C GLY A 541 21.34 -24.58 3.93
N ALA A 542 20.01 -24.52 3.83
CA ALA A 542 19.15 -25.71 3.94
C ALA A 542 19.22 -26.61 2.70
N ASN A 543 19.64 -26.06 1.55
CA ASN A 543 19.66 -26.74 0.26
C ASN A 543 21.08 -26.99 -0.27
N GLY A 544 22.11 -26.78 0.55
CA GLY A 544 23.50 -27.04 0.19
C GLY A 544 24.04 -26.19 -0.96
N CYS A 545 23.51 -24.98 -1.16
CA CYS A 545 23.91 -24.08 -2.24
C CYS A 545 24.26 -22.68 -1.74
N ARG A 546 24.83 -21.85 -2.62
CA ARG A 546 25.13 -20.44 -2.39
C ARG A 546 24.05 -19.55 -2.99
N PRO A 547 23.81 -18.34 -2.45
CA PRO A 547 22.86 -17.40 -3.03
C PRO A 547 23.10 -17.16 -4.52
N GLY A 548 22.12 -17.54 -5.34
CA GLY A 548 22.20 -17.37 -6.80
C GLY A 548 22.71 -18.54 -7.62
N ASP A 549 22.97 -19.68 -7.01
CA ASP A 549 23.36 -20.88 -7.74
C ASP A 549 22.29 -21.31 -8.76
N HIS A 550 22.76 -22.03 -9.77
CA HIS A 550 21.94 -22.63 -10.82
C HIS A 550 21.44 -24.01 -10.38
N PHE A 551 20.46 -24.55 -11.10
CA PHE A 551 20.17 -25.98 -10.96
C PHE A 551 21.35 -26.80 -11.50
N THR A 552 21.72 -27.85 -10.79
CA THR A 552 22.76 -28.78 -11.21
C THR A 552 22.23 -29.77 -12.26
N ALA A 553 23.12 -30.39 -13.05
CA ALA A 553 22.73 -31.29 -14.14
C ALA A 553 21.88 -32.49 -13.69
N ASP A 554 22.05 -32.95 -12.44
CA ASP A 554 21.25 -34.00 -11.81
C ASP A 554 19.83 -33.55 -11.41
N GLN A 555 19.56 -32.24 -11.36
CA GLN A 555 18.26 -31.65 -11.00
C GLN A 555 17.32 -31.45 -12.19
N LYS A 556 17.49 -32.20 -13.28
CA LYS A 556 16.74 -32.06 -14.53
C LYS A 556 15.21 -32.05 -14.33
N GLU A 557 14.68 -32.91 -13.46
CA GLU A 557 13.25 -32.97 -13.18
C GLU A 557 12.73 -31.69 -12.50
N ALA A 558 13.50 -31.15 -11.55
CA ALA A 558 13.17 -29.90 -10.88
C ALA A 558 13.20 -28.71 -11.86
N VAL A 559 14.16 -28.69 -12.79
CA VAL A 559 14.22 -27.69 -13.87
C VAL A 559 12.99 -27.77 -14.77
N LEU A 560 12.61 -28.97 -15.19
CA LEU A 560 11.41 -29.17 -16.02
C LEU A 560 10.14 -28.74 -15.28
N ALA A 561 10.01 -29.09 -13.99
CA ALA A 561 8.89 -28.63 -13.17
C ALA A 561 8.87 -27.11 -13.06
N PHE A 562 9.99 -26.49 -12.69
CA PHE A 562 10.11 -25.05 -12.48
C PHE A 562 9.79 -24.25 -13.75
N THR A 563 10.40 -24.61 -14.87
CA THR A 563 10.19 -23.95 -16.19
C THR A 563 8.76 -24.09 -16.70
N HIS A 564 8.02 -25.11 -16.26
CA HIS A 564 6.61 -25.33 -16.61
C HIS A 564 5.64 -24.78 -15.56
N TYR A 565 6.11 -23.94 -14.63
CA TYR A 565 5.32 -23.38 -13.53
C TYR A 565 4.70 -24.45 -12.63
N ARG A 566 5.43 -25.52 -12.34
CA ARG A 566 5.01 -26.56 -11.39
C ARG A 566 5.86 -26.49 -10.13
N PRO A 567 5.31 -26.83 -8.96
CA PRO A 567 6.08 -26.95 -7.74
C PRO A 567 7.12 -28.07 -7.88
N PHE A 568 8.25 -27.89 -7.22
CA PHE A 568 9.30 -28.89 -7.05
C PHE A 568 9.71 -28.94 -5.58
N PRO A 569 10.17 -30.08 -5.07
CA PRO A 569 10.53 -30.23 -3.66
C PRO A 569 11.82 -29.45 -3.34
N PHE A 570 11.86 -28.85 -2.15
CA PHE A 570 13.05 -28.20 -1.61
C PHE A 570 13.05 -28.19 -0.09
N ALA A 571 14.22 -28.00 0.52
CA ALA A 571 14.36 -27.97 1.97
C ALA A 571 14.07 -26.59 2.55
N MET A 572 13.35 -26.55 3.67
CA MET A 572 13.10 -25.35 4.45
C MET A 572 13.77 -25.44 5.82
N PRO A 573 14.37 -24.35 6.33
CA PRO A 573 14.91 -24.31 7.68
C PRO A 573 13.80 -24.45 8.74
N LEU A 574 14.16 -24.87 9.95
CA LEU A 574 13.22 -25.06 11.06
C LEU A 574 12.41 -23.78 11.35
N VAL A 575 13.05 -22.61 11.27
CA VAL A 575 12.39 -21.32 11.48
C VAL A 575 11.25 -21.09 10.49
N GLN A 576 11.45 -21.40 9.21
CA GLN A 576 10.38 -21.29 8.20
C GLN A 576 9.26 -22.30 8.45
N LYS A 577 9.59 -23.55 8.83
CA LYS A 577 8.59 -24.57 9.17
C LYS A 577 7.74 -24.15 10.38
N ALA A 578 8.38 -23.60 11.42
CA ALA A 578 7.69 -23.05 12.58
C ALA A 578 6.81 -21.84 12.21
N ALA A 579 7.31 -20.95 11.35
CA ALA A 579 6.56 -19.81 10.83
C ALA A 579 5.30 -20.24 10.04
N ASN A 580 5.41 -21.30 9.23
CA ASN A 580 4.28 -21.89 8.52
C ASN A 580 3.20 -22.38 9.50
N TRP A 581 3.60 -23.15 10.52
CA TRP A 581 2.68 -23.61 11.56
C TRP A 581 2.04 -22.48 12.34
N THR A 582 2.83 -21.47 12.73
CA THR A 582 2.31 -20.27 13.42
C THR A 582 1.24 -19.56 12.58
N THR A 583 1.47 -19.41 11.27
CA THR A 583 0.48 -18.81 10.36
C THR A 583 -0.81 -19.63 10.29
N VAL A 584 -0.71 -20.94 10.12
CA VAL A 584 -1.90 -21.82 10.06
C VAL A 584 -2.66 -21.82 11.39
N CYS A 585 -1.97 -22.01 12.52
CA CYS A 585 -2.58 -21.97 13.84
C CYS A 585 -3.24 -20.62 14.13
N CYS A 586 -2.58 -19.51 13.78
CA CYS A 586 -3.14 -18.17 13.95
C CYS A 586 -4.40 -17.96 13.08
N LEU A 587 -4.39 -18.46 11.84
CA LEU A 587 -5.55 -18.41 10.95
C LEU A 587 -6.72 -19.20 11.53
N LEU A 588 -6.49 -20.44 11.98
CA LEU A 588 -7.51 -21.28 12.62
C LEU A 588 -8.06 -20.62 13.88
N CYS A 589 -7.20 -20.05 14.74
CA CYS A 589 -7.62 -19.28 15.91
C CYS A 589 -8.51 -18.09 15.52
N CYS A 590 -8.15 -17.33 14.48
CA CYS A 590 -8.98 -16.21 14.01
C CYS A 590 -10.34 -16.69 13.52
N ILE A 591 -10.40 -17.78 12.75
CA ILE A 591 -11.66 -18.37 12.27
C ILE A 591 -12.53 -18.82 13.44
N CYS A 592 -11.96 -19.54 14.41
CA CYS A 592 -12.65 -20.00 15.61
C CYS A 592 -13.20 -18.82 16.44
N LEU A 593 -12.41 -17.76 16.63
CA LEU A 593 -12.83 -16.57 17.36
C LEU A 593 -13.99 -15.85 16.66
N LEU A 594 -13.93 -15.71 15.33
CA LEU A 594 -15.01 -15.10 14.53
C LEU A 594 -16.28 -15.96 14.54
N ALA A 595 -16.14 -17.28 14.43
CA ALA A 595 -17.25 -18.22 14.49
C ALA A 595 -17.93 -18.20 15.86
N ALA A 596 -17.16 -18.23 16.95
CA ALA A 596 -17.68 -18.18 18.32
C ALA A 596 -18.40 -16.85 18.62
N ASP A 597 -17.86 -15.71 18.17
CA ASP A 597 -18.56 -14.42 18.30
C ASP A 597 -19.87 -14.40 17.48
N GLY A 598 -19.88 -15.02 16.30
CA GLY A 598 -21.06 -15.18 15.46
C GLY A 598 -22.15 -16.01 16.13
N THR A 599 -21.82 -17.20 16.63
CA THR A 599 -22.77 -18.11 17.30
C THR A 599 -23.32 -17.51 18.58
N LEU A 600 -22.49 -16.87 19.41
CA LEU A 600 -22.93 -16.17 20.63
C LEU A 600 -23.95 -15.07 20.35
N ARG A 601 -23.82 -14.35 19.24
CA ARG A 601 -24.80 -13.32 18.85
C ARG A 601 -26.11 -13.90 18.37
N ILE A 602 -26.04 -14.94 17.56
CA ILE A 602 -27.24 -15.65 17.09
C ILE A 602 -27.98 -16.21 18.32
N TRP A 603 -27.28 -16.86 19.23
CA TRP A 603 -27.85 -17.38 20.47
C TRP A 603 -28.49 -16.29 21.33
N ARG A 604 -27.80 -15.16 21.59
CA ARG A 604 -28.38 -14.02 22.33
C ARG A 604 -29.63 -13.44 21.67
N LYS A 605 -29.64 -13.36 20.34
CA LYS A 605 -30.79 -12.88 19.58
C LYS A 605 -31.97 -13.85 19.67
N LEU A 606 -31.69 -15.16 19.65
CA LEU A 606 -32.70 -16.21 19.77
C LEU A 606 -33.22 -16.38 21.20
N SER A 607 -32.39 -16.17 22.22
CA SER A 607 -32.76 -16.32 23.63
C SER A 607 -33.57 -15.16 24.20
N GLY A 608 -33.95 -14.17 23.38
CA GLY A 608 -34.72 -13.00 23.82
C GLY A 608 -33.95 -12.07 24.79
N ILE A 609 -32.67 -12.36 25.05
CA ILE A 609 -31.76 -11.51 25.82
C ILE A 609 -31.30 -10.39 24.88
N ALA A 610 -32.21 -9.48 24.56
CA ALA A 610 -31.92 -8.33 23.70
C ALA A 610 -30.91 -7.41 24.41
N SER A 611 -29.76 -7.22 23.75
CA SER A 611 -28.65 -6.34 24.15
C SER A 611 -28.97 -4.87 23.98
#